data_AF-A0AAV6ZS93-F1
#
_entry.id   AF-A0AAV6ZS93-F1
#
_cell.length_a   1.000
_cell.length_b   1.000
_cell.length_c   1.000
_cell.angle_alpha   90.00
_cell.angle_beta   90.00
_cell.angle_gamma   90.00
#
_symmetry.space_group_name_H-M   'P 1'
#
loop_
_entity.id
_entity.type
_entity.pdbx_description
1 polymer ?
#
loop_
_entity_poly.entity_id
_entity_poly.type
_entity_poly.pdbx_seq_one_letter_code
_entity_poly.pdbx_strand_id
1 'polypeptide(L)'
;MMCTPTSPAYKQHCTPDCKPGNYYHGAQKNPHTCWVLSVSPLVGAHPARIQEKNPLVSAGGRYKPPNCESRHKTAVIIPHRNRETHLRHLLYYLHPFLQRQQLQYGIYIIHQSGNSTFNRAKLLNVGVKEAMRDEDWDCLFLHDVDLIPENDHNLYVCDPWSPKHASVAMNKFSYR
;
A
#
# COMPACT_ATOMS: atom_id res chain seq x y z
N MET A 1 -16.71 -8.40 -10.31
CA MET A 1 -17.06 -6.99 -10.02
C MET A 1 -15.77 -6.18 -10.07
N MET A 2 -15.67 -5.18 -10.95
CA MET A 2 -14.52 -4.27 -10.97
C MET A 2 -14.73 -3.18 -9.92
N CYS A 3 -13.80 -3.02 -8.98
CA CYS A 3 -13.85 -1.89 -8.07
C CYS A 3 -13.12 -0.72 -8.71
N THR A 4 -13.89 0.22 -9.25
CA THR A 4 -13.35 1.54 -9.55
C THR A 4 -13.28 2.35 -8.25
N PRO A 5 -12.29 3.24 -8.12
CA PRO A 5 -12.23 4.32 -7.11
C PRO A 5 -13.52 5.12 -6.86
N THR A 6 -14.47 5.07 -7.78
CA THR A 6 -15.71 5.86 -7.82
C THR A 6 -16.97 5.02 -7.63
N SER A 7 -16.85 3.69 -7.48
CA SER A 7 -18.02 2.81 -7.36
C SER A 7 -18.73 2.95 -6.00
N PRO A 8 -20.07 2.98 -5.94
CA PRO A 8 -20.84 2.95 -4.69
C PRO A 8 -20.55 1.73 -3.80
N ALA A 9 -20.04 0.62 -4.37
CA ALA A 9 -19.52 -0.53 -3.63
C ALA A 9 -18.30 -0.21 -2.74
N TYR A 10 -17.71 0.99 -2.90
CA TYR A 10 -16.69 1.54 -2.01
C TYR A 10 -17.25 1.99 -0.65
N LYS A 11 -18.56 2.30 -0.55
CA LYS A 11 -19.12 3.05 0.60
C LYS A 11 -19.90 2.25 1.64
N GLN A 12 -20.15 0.95 1.45
CA GLN A 12 -20.97 0.20 2.42
C GLN A 12 -20.42 -1.22 2.57
N HIS A 13 -20.20 -1.64 3.84
CA HIS A 13 -19.80 -2.98 4.33
C HIS A 13 -18.30 -3.23 4.55
N CYS A 14 -17.66 -2.45 5.42
CA CYS A 14 -16.36 -2.81 6.01
C CYS A 14 -16.42 -2.73 7.54
N THR A 15 -16.68 -3.87 8.22
CA THR A 15 -16.10 -4.36 9.52
C THR A 15 -17.00 -5.40 10.22
N PRO A 16 -16.48 -6.32 11.07
CA PRO A 16 -15.08 -6.67 11.39
C PRO A 16 -14.67 -8.06 10.82
N ASP A 17 -13.40 -8.33 10.54
CA ASP A 17 -12.53 -9.03 11.48
C ASP A 17 -11.07 -8.54 11.43
N CYS A 18 -10.62 -7.84 12.47
CA CYS A 18 -9.23 -7.96 12.89
C CYS A 18 -9.20 -8.65 14.28
N LYS A 19 -8.75 -9.91 14.24
CA LYS A 19 -8.71 -10.97 15.28
C LYS A 19 -10.07 -11.42 15.86
N PRO A 20 -10.47 -12.70 15.66
CA PRO A 20 -11.22 -13.40 16.69
C PRO A 20 -10.28 -13.76 17.85
N GLY A 21 -10.77 -13.67 19.08
CA GLY A 21 -10.13 -14.33 20.21
C GLY A 21 -9.96 -15.83 19.94
N ASN A 22 -8.82 -16.36 20.37
CA ASN A 22 -8.43 -17.77 20.41
C ASN A 22 -8.32 -18.55 19.08
N TYR A 23 -7.05 -18.80 18.72
CA TYR A 23 -6.48 -20.05 18.20
C TYR A 23 -7.15 -20.81 17.01
N TYR A 24 -6.32 -20.94 15.96
CA TYR A 24 -6.27 -21.95 14.87
C TYR A 24 -7.04 -21.74 13.54
N HIS A 25 -6.28 -22.03 12.48
CA HIS A 25 -6.62 -22.39 11.08
C HIS A 25 -6.83 -21.30 10.02
N GLY A 26 -5.85 -21.25 9.10
CA GLY A 26 -6.03 -20.91 7.69
C GLY A 26 -6.08 -19.42 7.36
N ALA A 27 -5.54 -19.05 6.21
CA ALA A 27 -5.72 -17.72 5.63
C ALA A 27 -7.23 -17.47 5.40
N GLN A 28 -7.89 -16.88 6.40
CA GLN A 28 -9.27 -16.41 6.27
C GLN A 28 -9.30 -15.36 5.16
N LYS A 29 -9.95 -15.71 4.05
CA LYS A 29 -10.14 -14.81 2.91
C LYS A 29 -10.80 -13.54 3.41
N ASN A 30 -10.14 -12.41 3.24
CA ASN A 30 -10.69 -11.11 3.61
C ASN A 30 -11.87 -10.80 2.67
N PRO A 31 -13.13 -10.71 3.15
CA PRO A 31 -14.29 -10.48 2.30
C PRO A 31 -14.28 -9.10 1.61
N HIS A 32 -13.32 -8.24 1.96
CA HIS A 32 -13.16 -6.88 1.44
C HIS A 32 -12.20 -6.79 0.22
N THR A 33 -11.58 -7.90 -0.21
CA THR A 33 -10.76 -7.93 -1.43
C THR A 33 -11.64 -7.97 -2.68
N CYS A 34 -11.67 -6.86 -3.40
CA CYS A 34 -12.23 -6.72 -4.73
C CYS A 34 -11.21 -7.13 -5.80
N TRP A 35 -11.15 -8.43 -6.05
CA TRP A 35 -10.41 -9.18 -7.05
C TRP A 35 -9.64 -8.41 -8.14
N VAL A 36 -10.27 -7.49 -8.87
CA VAL A 36 -9.62 -6.74 -9.95
C VAL A 36 -9.84 -5.24 -9.76
N LEU A 37 -8.72 -4.51 -9.75
CA LEU A 37 -8.67 -3.06 -9.71
C LEU A 37 -8.51 -2.54 -11.13
N SER A 38 -9.47 -1.73 -11.57
CA SER A 38 -9.31 -1.01 -12.83
C SER A 38 -8.32 0.13 -12.62
N VAL A 39 -7.12 -0.03 -13.17
CA VAL A 39 -6.10 1.02 -13.22
C VAL A 39 -6.27 1.77 -14.53
N SER A 40 -6.65 3.04 -14.45
CA SER A 40 -6.75 3.94 -15.61
C SER A 40 -5.80 5.13 -15.45
N PRO A 41 -5.34 5.74 -16.56
CA PRO A 41 -4.60 7.00 -16.51
C PRO A 41 -5.43 8.06 -15.78
N LEU A 42 -4.91 8.61 -14.67
CA LEU A 42 -5.66 9.59 -13.89
C LEU A 42 -5.34 10.98 -14.39
N VAL A 43 -6.23 11.52 -15.22
CA VAL A 43 -6.34 12.97 -15.40
C VAL A 43 -6.84 13.55 -14.06
N GLY A 44 -5.93 14.10 -13.25
CA GLY A 44 -6.29 14.83 -12.02
C GLY A 44 -6.08 14.11 -10.69
N ALA A 45 -5.01 13.32 -10.53
CA ALA A 45 -4.54 12.86 -9.22
C ALA A 45 -3.96 14.03 -8.39
N HIS A 46 -4.81 14.96 -7.92
CA HIS A 46 -4.41 16.10 -7.10
C HIS A 46 -4.32 15.69 -5.62
N PRO A 47 -3.33 16.17 -4.83
CA PRO A 47 -3.17 15.80 -3.42
C PRO A 47 -4.44 15.98 -2.58
N ALA A 48 -5.16 17.10 -2.75
CA ALA A 48 -6.41 17.37 -2.03
C ALA A 48 -7.47 16.28 -2.27
N ARG A 49 -7.62 15.82 -3.52
CA ARG A 49 -8.57 14.75 -3.87
C ARG A 49 -8.18 13.40 -3.28
N ILE A 50 -6.87 13.14 -3.18
CA ILE A 50 -6.36 11.92 -2.52
C ILE A 50 -6.70 11.96 -1.03
N GLN A 51 -6.50 13.11 -0.36
CA GLN A 51 -6.84 13.28 1.04
C GLN A 51 -8.35 13.15 1.29
N GLU A 52 -9.17 13.85 0.52
CA GLU A 52 -10.64 13.80 0.62
C GLU A 52 -11.18 12.37 0.50
N LYS A 53 -10.61 11.58 -0.43
CA LYS A 53 -11.01 10.18 -0.63
C LYS A 53 -10.56 9.26 0.50
N ASN A 54 -9.56 9.64 1.28
CA ASN A 54 -8.98 8.80 2.34
C ASN A 54 -9.04 9.48 3.70
N PRO A 55 -10.24 9.76 4.25
CA PRO A 55 -10.40 10.53 5.48
C PRO A 55 -9.84 9.81 6.73
N LEU A 56 -9.64 8.50 6.67
CA LEU A 56 -9.07 7.71 7.76
C LEU A 56 -7.53 7.70 7.76
N VAL A 57 -6.90 8.27 6.73
CA VAL A 57 -5.44 8.38 6.67
C VAL A 57 -5.03 9.62 7.45
N SER A 58 -4.24 9.43 8.51
CA SER A 58 -3.71 10.51 9.33
C SER A 58 -2.43 11.11 8.75
N ALA A 59 -1.96 12.19 9.36
CA ALA A 59 -0.75 12.89 8.96
C ALA A 59 0.45 11.93 8.84
N GLY A 60 1.32 12.18 7.85
CA GLY A 60 2.44 11.27 7.54
C GLY A 60 2.05 10.02 6.74
N GLY A 61 0.82 9.95 6.23
CA GLY A 61 0.36 8.81 5.41
C GLY A 61 0.22 7.52 6.22
N ARG A 62 -0.28 7.65 7.45
CA ARG A 62 -0.49 6.56 8.40
C ARG A 62 -1.95 6.13 8.43
N TYR A 63 -2.20 4.86 8.71
CA TYR A 63 -3.54 4.33 8.88
C TYR A 63 -3.53 3.12 9.82
N LYS A 64 -4.58 3.01 10.64
CA LYS A 64 -4.93 1.83 11.42
C LYS A 64 -6.43 1.57 11.23
N PRO A 65 -6.90 0.32 11.09
CA PRO A 65 -8.32 0.01 11.05
C PRO A 65 -9.03 0.56 12.31
N PRO A 66 -10.14 1.31 12.18
CA PRO A 66 -10.77 1.98 13.32
C PRO A 66 -11.50 1.01 14.26
N ASN A 67 -11.96 -0.12 13.73
CA ASN A 67 -12.87 -1.02 14.44
C ASN A 67 -12.21 -2.32 14.90
N CYS A 68 -10.89 -2.47 14.71
CA CYS A 68 -10.17 -3.70 15.07
C CYS A 68 -8.64 -3.53 15.08
N GLU A 69 -7.92 -4.47 15.73
CA GLU A 69 -6.46 -4.47 15.75
C GLU A 69 -5.87 -5.25 14.58
N SER A 70 -5.16 -4.56 13.69
CA SER A 70 -4.56 -5.20 12.53
C SER A 70 -3.63 -6.36 12.92
N ARG A 71 -3.66 -7.43 12.13
CA ARG A 71 -2.74 -8.58 12.28
C ARG A 71 -1.33 -8.26 11.77
N HIS A 72 -1.18 -7.23 10.95
CA HIS A 72 0.07 -6.90 10.28
C HIS A 72 0.30 -5.39 10.27
N LYS A 73 1.49 -4.98 10.71
CA LYS A 73 2.02 -3.63 10.58
C LYS A 73 3.01 -3.58 9.41
N THR A 74 2.70 -2.83 8.35
CA THR A 74 3.55 -2.73 7.17
C THR A 74 4.04 -1.29 6.93
N ALA A 75 5.37 -1.09 6.89
CA ALA A 75 5.97 0.11 6.34
C ALA A 75 6.20 -0.05 4.84
N VAL A 76 5.59 0.80 4.02
CA VAL A 76 5.79 0.85 2.57
C VAL A 76 6.84 1.91 2.24
N ILE A 77 8.00 1.48 1.75
CA ILE A 77 9.16 2.33 1.51
C ILE A 77 9.32 2.57 0.01
N ILE A 78 9.23 3.84 -0.39
CA ILE A 78 9.22 4.25 -1.79
C ILE A 78 10.39 5.20 -2.06
N PRO A 79 11.41 4.78 -2.83
CA PRO A 79 12.50 5.65 -3.24
C PRO A 79 11.97 6.61 -4.33
N HIS A 80 12.29 7.90 -4.20
CA HIS A 80 11.69 8.93 -5.06
C HIS A 80 12.64 10.06 -5.42
N ARG A 81 12.50 10.57 -6.66
CA ARG A 81 13.04 11.86 -7.13
C ARG A 81 12.39 12.24 -8.45
N ASN A 82 11.93 13.49 -8.60
CA ASN A 82 11.41 14.07 -9.85
C ASN A 82 10.35 13.19 -10.56
N ARG A 83 9.43 12.58 -9.78
CA ARG A 83 8.38 11.65 -10.26
C ARG A 83 7.03 11.89 -9.58
N GLU A 84 6.69 13.16 -9.41
CA GLU A 84 5.54 13.65 -8.62
C GLU A 84 4.22 13.14 -9.21
N THR A 85 4.12 13.08 -10.55
CA THR A 85 2.94 12.51 -11.22
C THR A 85 2.77 11.03 -10.89
N HIS A 86 3.83 10.22 -10.98
CA HIS A 86 3.76 8.81 -10.59
C HIS A 86 3.43 8.64 -9.11
N LEU A 87 4.05 9.44 -8.24
CA LEU A 87 3.77 9.38 -6.80
C LEU A 87 2.30 9.67 -6.50
N ARG A 88 1.71 10.71 -7.11
CA ARG A 88 0.29 11.03 -6.94
C ARG A 88 -0.61 9.91 -7.46
N HIS A 89 -0.28 9.31 -8.60
CA HIS A 89 -1.01 8.15 -9.12
C HIS A 89 -0.93 6.96 -8.16
N LEU A 90 0.27 6.65 -7.67
CA LEU A 90 0.49 5.57 -6.72
C LEU A 90 -0.35 5.78 -5.46
N LEU A 91 -0.23 6.94 -4.80
CA LEU A 91 -0.97 7.22 -3.55
C LEU A 91 -2.49 7.15 -3.73
N TYR A 92 -3.01 7.60 -4.88
CA TYR A 92 -4.44 7.54 -5.19
C TYR A 92 -5.00 6.11 -5.20
N TYR A 93 -4.22 5.13 -5.67
CA TYR A 93 -4.61 3.72 -5.71
C TYR A 93 -4.20 2.95 -4.44
N LEU A 94 -3.00 3.25 -3.93
CA LEU A 94 -2.38 2.50 -2.84
C LEU A 94 -3.09 2.71 -1.50
N HIS A 95 -3.51 3.93 -1.17
CA HIS A 95 -4.21 4.17 0.10
C HIS A 95 -5.51 3.34 0.24
N PRO A 96 -6.46 3.38 -0.73
CA PRO A 96 -7.63 2.51 -0.66
C PRO A 96 -7.29 1.02 -0.68
N PHE A 97 -6.25 0.63 -1.43
CA PHE A 97 -5.79 -0.75 -1.53
C PHE A 97 -5.34 -1.31 -0.18
N LEU A 98 -4.45 -0.60 0.53
CA LEU A 98 -3.94 -1.03 1.83
C LEU A 98 -5.03 -1.01 2.92
N GLN A 99 -5.95 -0.04 2.86
CA GLN A 99 -7.09 0.01 3.78
C GLN A 99 -8.04 -1.20 3.62
N ARG A 100 -8.31 -1.65 2.39
CA ARG A 100 -9.11 -2.88 2.16
C ARG A 100 -8.44 -4.13 2.73
N GLN A 101 -7.10 -4.17 2.74
CA GLN A 101 -6.33 -5.25 3.36
C GLN A 101 -6.33 -5.22 4.89
N GLN A 102 -6.98 -4.21 5.52
CA GLN A 102 -7.05 -4.05 6.98
C GLN A 102 -5.66 -4.02 7.65
N LEU A 103 -4.66 -3.46 6.95
CA LEU A 103 -3.31 -3.29 7.48
C LEU A 103 -3.26 -2.08 8.41
N GLN A 104 -2.45 -2.16 9.46
CA GLN A 104 -1.84 -0.96 10.01
C GLN A 104 -0.65 -0.63 9.12
N TYR A 105 -0.59 0.56 8.52
CA TYR A 105 0.48 0.88 7.59
C TYR A 105 0.99 2.31 7.72
N GLY A 106 2.22 2.49 7.24
CA GLY A 106 2.82 3.79 7.02
C GLY A 106 3.55 3.85 5.69
N ILE A 107 3.38 4.95 4.95
CA ILE A 107 4.08 5.17 3.68
C ILE A 107 5.25 6.12 3.91
N TYR A 108 6.44 5.72 3.45
CA TYR A 108 7.69 6.47 3.58
C TYR A 108 8.23 6.80 2.20
N ILE A 109 8.15 8.08 1.82
CA ILE A 109 8.71 8.57 0.56
C ILE A 109 10.13 9.06 0.82
N ILE A 110 11.12 8.30 0.33
CA ILE A 110 12.53 8.60 0.55
C ILE A 110 13.06 9.41 -0.64
N HIS A 111 13.05 10.72 -0.46
CA HIS A 111 13.45 11.66 -1.50
C HIS A 111 14.98 11.83 -1.58
N GLN A 112 15.57 11.63 -2.75
CA GLN A 112 16.99 11.94 -2.98
C GLN A 112 17.17 13.41 -3.37
N SER A 113 17.80 14.20 -2.49
CA SER A 113 18.13 15.59 -2.78
C SER A 113 19.28 15.73 -3.80
N GLY A 114 19.23 16.82 -4.58
CA GLY A 114 20.27 17.20 -5.52
C GLY A 114 20.30 16.39 -6.81
N ASN A 115 21.31 16.67 -7.64
CA ASN A 115 21.38 16.22 -9.04
C ASN A 115 22.34 15.05 -9.26
N SER A 116 22.85 14.42 -8.18
CA SER A 116 23.70 13.23 -8.28
C SER A 116 22.97 12.04 -8.90
N THR A 117 23.67 10.98 -9.30
CA THR A 117 23.03 9.77 -9.82
C THR A 117 22.03 9.19 -8.82
N PHE A 118 20.83 8.83 -9.27
CA PHE A 118 19.80 8.27 -8.42
C PHE A 118 20.25 6.91 -7.89
N ASN A 119 20.26 6.72 -6.57
CA ASN A 119 20.69 5.48 -5.93
C ASN A 119 19.51 4.82 -5.21
N ARG A 120 18.73 4.06 -5.97
CA ARG A 120 17.54 3.34 -5.48
C ARG A 120 17.84 2.50 -4.25
N ALA A 121 18.87 1.65 -4.30
CA ALA A 121 19.20 0.74 -3.20
C ALA A 121 19.57 1.49 -1.91
N LYS A 122 20.34 2.58 -2.02
CA LYS A 122 20.70 3.40 -0.86
C LYS A 122 19.47 4.06 -0.23
N LEU A 123 18.54 4.58 -1.03
CA LEU A 123 17.31 5.19 -0.53
C LEU A 123 16.41 4.15 0.17
N LEU A 124 16.33 2.93 -0.35
CA LEU A 124 15.62 1.84 0.32
C LEU A 124 16.24 1.54 1.68
N ASN A 125 17.57 1.44 1.77
CA ASN A 125 18.26 1.21 3.06
C ASN A 125 18.03 2.35 4.06
N VAL A 126 18.04 3.61 3.60
CA VAL A 126 17.69 4.78 4.43
C VAL A 126 16.25 4.66 4.91
N GLY A 127 15.31 4.33 4.02
CA GLY A 127 13.90 4.19 4.38
C GLY A 127 13.64 3.07 5.37
N VAL A 128 14.34 1.93 5.25
CA VAL A 128 14.29 0.86 6.26
C VAL A 128 14.74 1.38 7.61
N LYS A 129 15.89 2.06 7.66
CA LYS A 129 16.45 2.59 8.90
C LYS A 129 15.55 3.62 9.58
N GLU A 130 14.96 4.54 8.81
CA GLU A 130 14.07 5.55 9.37
C GLU A 130 12.71 4.96 9.76
N ALA A 131 12.15 4.03 8.97
CA ALA A 131 10.88 3.37 9.33
C ALA A 131 10.99 2.58 10.64
N MET A 132 12.10 1.88 10.86
CA MET A 132 12.36 1.14 12.11
C MET A 132 12.59 2.03 13.34
N ARG A 133 12.82 3.34 13.16
CA ARG A 133 12.89 4.30 14.29
C ARG A 133 11.51 4.84 14.67
N ASP A 134 10.61 4.91 13.70
CA ASP A 134 9.27 5.47 13.87
C ASP A 134 8.32 4.48 14.57
N GLU A 135 8.37 3.20 14.22
CA GLU A 135 7.52 2.16 14.81
C GLU A 135 8.13 0.76 14.65
N ASP A 136 7.75 -0.17 15.55
CA ASP A 136 8.01 -1.60 15.43
C ASP A 136 7.12 -2.23 14.34
N TRP A 137 7.57 -2.12 13.08
CA TRP A 137 6.90 -2.71 11.92
C TRP A 137 7.16 -4.22 11.82
N ASP A 138 6.10 -5.00 11.55
CA ASP A 138 6.22 -6.44 11.27
C ASP A 138 6.77 -6.69 9.86
N CYS A 139 6.55 -5.75 8.94
CA CYS A 139 6.93 -5.88 7.54
C CYS A 139 7.48 -4.59 6.94
N LEU A 140 8.57 -4.71 6.20
CA LEU A 140 9.17 -3.64 5.40
C LEU A 140 8.95 -3.95 3.91
N PHE A 141 8.03 -3.23 3.28
CA PHE A 141 7.63 -3.45 1.90
C PHE A 141 8.33 -2.44 0.97
N LEU A 142 9.34 -2.90 0.22
CA LEU A 142 10.13 -2.06 -0.69
C LEU A 142 9.39 -1.92 -2.02
N HIS A 143 9.02 -0.69 -2.39
CA HIS A 143 8.05 -0.45 -3.45
C HIS A 143 8.51 0.62 -4.44
N ASP A 144 8.42 0.35 -5.75
CA ASP A 144 8.74 1.34 -6.78
C ASP A 144 7.58 2.31 -7.02
N VAL A 145 7.89 3.58 -7.28
CA VAL A 145 6.85 4.62 -7.41
C VAL A 145 5.91 4.43 -8.62
N ASP A 146 6.30 3.62 -9.61
CA ASP A 146 5.57 3.40 -10.87
C ASP A 146 4.92 2.01 -10.99
N LEU A 147 4.89 1.21 -9.92
CA LEU A 147 4.16 -0.06 -9.88
C LEU A 147 2.83 0.11 -9.16
N ILE A 148 1.73 -0.36 -9.75
CA ILE A 148 0.40 -0.32 -9.11
C ILE A 148 -0.13 -1.76 -9.07
N PRO A 149 -0.58 -2.26 -7.90
CA PRO A 149 -1.17 -3.59 -7.84
C PRO A 149 -2.55 -3.58 -8.51
N GLU A 150 -2.79 -4.54 -9.41
CA GLU A 150 -4.06 -4.70 -10.13
C GLU A 150 -5.03 -5.67 -9.45
N ASN A 151 -4.58 -6.39 -8.42
CA ASN A 151 -5.39 -7.36 -7.68
C ASN A 151 -5.10 -7.22 -6.18
N ASP A 152 -6.14 -7.05 -5.37
CA ASP A 152 -6.02 -6.86 -3.93
C ASP A 152 -5.84 -8.12 -3.10
N HIS A 153 -5.81 -9.29 -3.74
CA HIS A 153 -5.23 -10.52 -3.18
C HIS A 153 -3.70 -10.48 -3.14
N ASN A 154 -3.05 -9.53 -3.82
CA ASN A 154 -1.62 -9.30 -3.65
C ASN A 154 -1.36 -8.58 -2.32
N LEU A 155 -1.34 -9.35 -1.22
CA LEU A 155 -1.22 -8.79 0.12
C LEU A 155 0.15 -8.11 0.35
N TYR A 156 0.11 -6.90 0.88
CA TYR A 156 1.30 -6.12 1.30
C TYR A 156 1.69 -6.49 2.73
N VAL A 157 2.01 -7.77 2.89
CA VAL A 157 2.47 -8.39 4.14
C VAL A 157 3.71 -9.22 3.82
N CYS A 158 4.55 -9.40 4.82
CA CYS A 158 5.75 -10.21 4.71
C CYS A 158 5.40 -11.68 4.99
N ASP A 159 6.10 -12.57 4.29
CA ASP A 159 6.07 -14.00 4.61
C ASP A 159 7.01 -14.27 5.80
N PRO A 160 6.57 -15.03 6.82
CA PRO A 160 7.39 -15.31 8.00
C PRO A 160 8.69 -16.08 7.73
N TRP A 161 8.78 -16.82 6.62
CA TRP A 161 9.89 -17.74 6.36
C TRP A 161 10.87 -17.21 5.31
N SER A 162 10.39 -16.39 4.36
CA SER A 162 11.18 -16.00 3.20
C SER A 162 10.86 -14.59 2.68
N PRO A 163 11.81 -13.92 2.00
CA PRO A 163 11.51 -12.71 1.27
C PRO A 163 10.49 -12.95 0.15
N LYS A 164 9.44 -12.13 0.11
CA LYS A 164 8.39 -12.21 -0.91
C LYS A 164 8.65 -11.23 -2.06
N HIS A 165 8.69 -11.72 -3.29
CA HIS A 165 8.62 -10.87 -4.48
C HIS A 165 7.17 -10.65 -4.88
N ALA A 166 6.66 -9.41 -4.77
CA ALA A 166 5.24 -9.12 -4.96
C ALA A 166 4.85 -8.73 -6.40
N SER A 167 5.77 -8.19 -7.18
CA SER A 167 5.55 -7.73 -8.56
C SER A 167 5.92 -8.81 -9.59
N VAL A 168 5.34 -10.01 -9.45
CA VAL A 168 5.71 -11.19 -10.26
C VAL A 168 5.29 -11.11 -11.72
N ALA A 169 4.23 -10.37 -12.03
CA ALA A 169 3.70 -10.24 -13.38
C ALA A 169 3.34 -8.77 -13.63
N MET A 170 4.16 -8.09 -14.44
CA MET A 170 3.98 -6.66 -14.74
C MET A 170 3.49 -6.47 -16.18
N ASN A 171 2.58 -5.51 -16.37
CA ASN A 171 2.04 -5.16 -17.69
C ASN A 171 3.12 -4.77 -18.71
N LYS A 172 4.20 -4.11 -18.27
CA LYS A 172 5.35 -3.73 -19.10
C LYS A 172 6.06 -4.94 -19.73
N PHE A 173 5.94 -6.11 -19.11
CA PHE A 173 6.46 -7.39 -19.62
C PHE A 173 5.33 -8.29 -20.13
N SER A 174 4.14 -7.74 -20.38
CA SER A 174 2.97 -8.48 -20.86
C SER A 174 2.58 -9.64 -19.92
N TYR A 175 2.82 -9.47 -18.61
CA TYR A 175 2.56 -10.48 -17.58
C TYR A 175 3.31 -11.81 -17.79
N ARG A 176 4.49 -11.75 -18.43
CA ARG A 176 5.40 -12.88 -18.63
C ARG A 176 6.66 -12.75 -17.79
#